data_AF-A0A2V2WMI3-F1
#
_entry.id   AF-A0A2V2WMI3-F1
#
_cell.length_a   1.000
_cell.length_b   1.000
_cell.length_c   1.000
_cell.angle_alpha   90.00
_cell.angle_beta   90.00
_cell.angle_gamma   90.00
#
_symmetry.space_group_name_H-M   'P 1'
#
loop_
_entity.id
_entity.type
_entity.pdbx_description
1 polymer ?
#
loop_
_entity_poly.entity_id
_entity_poly.type
_entity_poly.pdbx_seq_one_letter_code
_entity_poly.pdbx_strand_id
1 'polypeptide(L)'
;MLCPRRCATVAAGDVYCRGMRGSGRPQASKSSTHALHSLYRRLRKEGEDRLTLERALSTRPLEKNIQLGLRLLHYHTRLVNIDREAREVAFWRIVRQLRLAAARRYFAWRIFSLRLRLRSTAAISDALVYFLFLTVCFMLYQMYRVCRIGVTRAEERYMTLAIPIKQTFEALEDAQERRKSLRREMEKDVLQQR
;
A
#
# COMPACT_ATOMS: atom_id res chain seq x y z
N MET A 1 66.30 -6.31 -22.00
CA MET A 1 65.28 -6.22 -23.07
C MET A 1 63.93 -5.93 -22.42
N LEU A 2 63.24 -4.89 -22.91
CA LEU A 2 62.07 -4.24 -22.31
C LEU A 2 60.74 -4.95 -22.65
N CYS A 3 59.77 -4.79 -21.73
CA CYS A 3 58.31 -5.06 -21.81
C CYS A 3 57.63 -4.58 -23.12
N PRO A 4 56.41 -5.05 -23.51
CA PRO A 4 55.19 -4.73 -22.75
C PRO A 4 53.94 -5.67 -22.82
N ARG A 5 53.18 -5.64 -21.70
CA ARG A 5 51.72 -5.45 -21.51
C ARG A 5 50.73 -5.49 -22.72
N ARG A 6 49.50 -5.99 -22.40
CA ARG A 6 48.15 -5.87 -23.04
C ARG A 6 47.73 -7.11 -23.86
N CYS A 7 46.48 -7.61 -23.87
CA CYS A 7 45.17 -7.01 -23.63
C CYS A 7 44.13 -8.08 -23.23
N ALA A 8 43.24 -7.74 -22.30
CA ALA A 8 41.99 -8.44 -22.07
C ALA A 8 40.99 -8.10 -23.18
N THR A 9 40.25 -9.08 -23.70
CA THR A 9 38.95 -8.81 -24.35
C THR A 9 37.98 -10.00 -24.22
N VAL A 10 36.82 -9.66 -23.63
CA VAL A 10 35.46 -10.04 -24.01
C VAL A 10 35.03 -11.50 -23.78
N ALA A 11 34.61 -11.78 -22.54
CA ALA A 11 33.56 -12.76 -22.28
C ALA A 11 32.25 -12.25 -22.89
N ALA A 12 31.95 -12.67 -24.12
CA ALA A 12 30.61 -12.64 -24.69
C ALA A 12 29.75 -13.64 -23.91
N GLY A 13 29.09 -13.15 -22.86
CA GLY A 13 28.07 -13.91 -22.14
C GLY A 13 26.82 -14.00 -22.98
N ASP A 14 26.77 -14.99 -23.87
CA ASP A 14 25.56 -15.44 -24.55
C ASP A 14 24.50 -15.79 -23.50
N VAL A 15 23.51 -14.92 -23.35
CA VAL A 15 22.29 -15.23 -22.61
C VAL A 15 21.42 -16.07 -23.53
N TYR A 16 21.66 -17.37 -23.49
CA TYR A 16 20.80 -18.38 -24.11
C TYR A 16 19.38 -18.25 -23.57
N CYS A 17 18.45 -17.77 -24.40
CA CYS A 17 17.02 -18.01 -24.26
C CYS A 17 16.75 -19.48 -24.58
N ARG A 18 16.93 -20.37 -23.58
CA ARG A 18 16.57 -21.79 -23.73
C ARG A 18 15.06 -21.95 -23.52
N GLY A 19 14.39 -22.41 -24.57
CA GLY A 19 12.94 -22.49 -24.72
C GLY A 19 12.23 -23.28 -23.62
N MET A 20 11.06 -22.77 -23.24
CA MET A 20 10.10 -23.47 -22.39
C MET A 20 9.30 -24.49 -23.21
N ARG A 21 9.63 -25.78 -23.04
CA ARG A 21 8.70 -26.90 -23.20
C ARG A 21 9.00 -27.90 -22.08
N GLY A 22 8.01 -28.22 -21.25
CA GLY A 22 8.09 -29.31 -20.28
C GLY A 22 7.74 -28.92 -18.84
N SER A 23 6.48 -29.20 -18.47
CA SER A 23 5.98 -29.66 -17.16
C SER A 23 6.93 -29.70 -15.95
N GLY A 24 6.58 -28.96 -14.88
CA GLY A 24 7.08 -29.20 -13.51
C GLY A 24 7.25 -27.96 -12.61
N ARG A 25 6.20 -27.52 -11.90
CA ARG A 25 6.31 -26.64 -10.70
C ARG A 25 6.82 -27.53 -9.55
N PRO A 26 7.96 -27.25 -8.88
CA PRO A 26 8.20 -26.04 -8.07
C PRO A 26 9.63 -25.44 -8.19
N GLN A 27 10.44 -25.87 -9.15
CA GLN A 27 11.83 -25.40 -9.33
C GLN A 27 11.96 -24.05 -10.06
N ALA A 28 10.93 -23.67 -10.84
CA ALA A 28 10.92 -22.42 -11.59
C ALA A 28 10.94 -21.16 -10.71
N SER A 29 10.36 -21.23 -9.49
CA SER A 29 10.30 -20.07 -8.59
C SER A 29 11.70 -19.69 -8.07
N LYS A 30 12.50 -20.66 -7.63
CA LYS A 30 13.88 -20.45 -7.15
C LYS A 30 14.81 -19.95 -8.26
N SER A 31 14.63 -20.42 -9.48
CA SER A 31 15.38 -19.93 -10.65
C SER A 31 14.99 -18.49 -11.00
N SER A 32 13.70 -18.16 -10.96
CA SER A 32 13.21 -16.80 -11.26
C SER A 32 13.62 -15.75 -10.21
N THR A 33 13.69 -16.12 -8.93
CA THR A 33 14.17 -15.23 -7.87
C THR A 33 15.68 -15.01 -7.95
N HIS A 34 16.46 -16.05 -8.29
CA HIS A 34 17.89 -15.90 -8.55
C HIS A 34 18.17 -15.03 -9.79
N ALA A 35 17.41 -15.22 -10.87
CA ALA A 35 17.48 -14.37 -12.05
C ALA A 35 17.20 -12.90 -11.69
N LEU A 36 16.18 -12.63 -10.87
CA LEU A 36 15.90 -11.29 -10.36
C LEU A 36 17.01 -10.70 -9.51
N HIS A 37 17.57 -11.46 -8.56
CA HIS A 37 18.70 -11.00 -7.75
C HIS A 37 19.92 -10.67 -8.60
N SER A 38 20.18 -11.47 -9.63
CA SER A 38 21.28 -11.21 -10.57
C SER A 38 21.04 -9.94 -11.39
N LEU A 39 19.80 -9.70 -11.82
CA LEU A 39 19.36 -8.54 -12.59
C LEU A 39 19.40 -7.28 -11.72
N TYR A 40 18.92 -7.38 -10.50
CA TYR A 40 19.00 -6.36 -9.45
C TYR A 40 20.45 -5.93 -9.20
N ARG A 41 21.36 -6.90 -9.05
CA ARG A 41 22.79 -6.63 -8.84
C ARG A 41 23.40 -5.89 -10.02
N ARG A 42 22.99 -6.20 -11.25
CA ARG A 42 23.46 -5.50 -12.46
C ARG A 42 22.91 -4.08 -12.53
N LEU A 43 21.61 -3.89 -12.30
CA LEU A 43 20.97 -2.56 -12.23
C LEU A 43 21.61 -1.65 -11.17
N ARG A 44 21.96 -2.22 -10.02
CA ARG A 44 22.67 -1.49 -8.96
C ARG A 44 24.07 -1.04 -9.40
N LYS A 45 24.77 -1.83 -10.21
CA LYS A 45 26.09 -1.43 -10.76
C LYS A 45 25.97 -0.30 -11.78
N GLU A 46 24.85 -0.21 -12.49
CA GLU A 46 24.53 0.88 -13.41
C GLU A 46 24.02 2.16 -12.69
N GLY A 47 23.98 2.16 -11.35
CA GLY A 47 23.64 3.34 -10.54
C GLY A 47 22.14 3.54 -10.29
N GLU A 48 21.31 2.50 -10.41
CA GLU A 48 19.90 2.58 -10.01
C GLU A 48 19.73 2.55 -8.48
N ASP A 49 18.79 3.37 -7.98
CA ASP A 49 18.48 3.47 -6.55
C ASP A 49 17.84 2.19 -6.01
N ARG A 50 18.41 1.67 -4.92
CA ARG A 50 17.96 0.43 -4.26
C ARG A 50 16.52 0.51 -3.77
N LEU A 51 16.16 1.60 -3.09
CA LEU A 51 14.85 1.76 -2.46
C LEU A 51 13.71 1.85 -3.47
N THR A 52 13.94 2.53 -4.60
CA THR A 52 12.94 2.66 -5.65
C THR A 52 12.73 1.34 -6.37
N LEU A 53 13.79 0.57 -6.57
CA LEU A 53 13.71 -0.73 -7.22
C LEU A 53 13.04 -1.79 -6.33
N GLU A 54 13.35 -1.80 -5.03
CA GLU A 54 12.70 -2.68 -4.04
C GLU A 54 11.19 -2.37 -3.93
N ARG A 55 10.79 -1.09 -3.89
CA ARG A 55 9.36 -0.69 -3.88
C ARG A 55 8.63 -0.99 -5.19
N ALA A 56 9.31 -0.90 -6.33
CA ALA A 56 8.73 -1.29 -7.61
C ALA A 56 8.55 -2.81 -7.73
N LEU A 57 9.44 -3.59 -7.10
CA LEU A 57 9.37 -5.04 -7.08
C LEU A 57 8.21 -5.56 -6.24
N SER A 58 7.84 -4.87 -5.16
CA SER A 58 6.73 -5.29 -4.28
C SER A 58 5.34 -5.00 -4.85
N THR A 59 5.20 -4.03 -5.75
CA THR A 59 3.89 -3.56 -6.24
C THR A 59 3.39 -4.27 -7.49
N ARG A 60 4.22 -5.07 -8.17
CA ARG A 60 3.90 -5.68 -9.47
C ARG A 60 4.19 -7.19 -9.51
N PRO A 61 3.50 -7.96 -10.36
CA PRO A 61 3.81 -9.38 -10.54
C PRO A 61 5.24 -9.57 -11.05
N LEU A 62 5.87 -10.64 -10.56
CA LEU A 62 7.29 -10.98 -10.76
C LEU A 62 7.74 -10.86 -12.22
N GLU A 63 6.93 -11.37 -13.15
CA GLU A 63 7.22 -11.40 -14.58
C GLU A 63 7.32 -10.00 -15.20
N LYS A 64 6.41 -9.09 -14.84
CA LYS A 64 6.43 -7.71 -15.32
C LYS A 64 7.67 -6.95 -14.80
N ASN A 65 8.12 -7.27 -13.59
CA ASN A 65 9.33 -6.67 -13.02
C ASN A 65 10.59 -7.13 -13.73
N ILE A 66 10.68 -8.42 -14.06
CA ILE A 66 11.79 -8.96 -14.86
C ILE A 66 11.83 -8.27 -16.23
N GLN A 67 10.69 -8.17 -16.92
CA GLN A 67 10.62 -7.51 -18.24
C GLN A 67 11.04 -6.04 -18.18
N LEU A 68 10.60 -5.30 -17.16
CA LEU A 68 10.98 -3.89 -16.98
C LEU A 68 12.46 -3.72 -16.65
N GLY A 69 12.99 -4.57 -15.77
CA GLY A 69 14.41 -4.60 -15.43
C GLY A 69 15.29 -4.92 -16.64
N LEU A 70 14.91 -5.91 -17.45
CA LEU A 70 15.62 -6.25 -18.70
C LEU A 70 15.59 -5.10 -19.71
N ARG A 71 14.44 -4.43 -19.88
CA ARG A 71 14.35 -3.25 -20.76
C ARG A 71 15.24 -2.12 -20.28
N LEU A 72 15.25 -1.87 -18.97
CA LEU A 72 16.06 -0.81 -18.39
C LEU A 72 17.57 -1.11 -18.52
N LEU A 73 17.97 -2.37 -18.28
CA LEU A 73 19.33 -2.83 -18.52
C LEU A 73 19.71 -2.70 -20.01
N HIS A 74 18.81 -3.09 -20.92
CA HIS A 74 19.04 -2.95 -22.36
C HIS A 74 19.25 -1.49 -22.77
N TYR A 75 18.49 -0.55 -22.21
CA TYR A 75 18.69 0.87 -22.49
C TYR A 75 20.01 1.41 -21.93
N HIS A 76 20.43 0.98 -20.74
CA HIS A 76 21.74 1.34 -20.17
C HIS A 76 22.90 0.78 -21.00
N THR A 77 22.86 -0.51 -21.34
CA THR A 77 23.89 -1.12 -22.21
C THR A 77 23.96 -0.41 -23.57
N ARG A 78 22.81 -0.05 -24.15
CA ARG A 78 22.75 0.66 -25.42
C ARG A 78 23.28 2.09 -25.31
N LEU A 79 23.03 2.77 -24.20
CA LEU A 79 23.59 4.09 -23.91
C LEU A 79 25.13 4.03 -23.79
N VAL A 80 25.66 3.04 -23.06
CA VAL A 80 27.10 2.82 -22.90
C VAL A 80 27.76 2.49 -24.24
N ASN A 81 27.13 1.69 -25.09
CA ASN A 81 27.64 1.39 -26.43
C ASN A 81 27.67 2.64 -27.32
N ILE A 82 26.61 3.45 -27.31
CA ILE A 82 26.57 4.73 -28.04
C ILE A 82 27.64 5.70 -27.53
N ASP A 83 27.92 5.69 -26.21
CA ASP A 83 28.99 6.49 -25.62
C ASP A 83 30.39 6.03 -26.02
N ARG A 84 30.59 4.73 -26.19
CA ARG A 84 31.84 4.18 -26.74
C ARG A 84 32.01 4.55 -28.21
N GLU A 85 30.97 4.34 -29.03
CA GLU A 85 30.98 4.71 -30.45
C GLU A 85 31.24 6.20 -30.64
N ALA A 86 30.64 7.06 -29.81
CA ALA A 86 30.87 8.50 -29.86
C ALA A 86 32.30 8.93 -29.49
N ARG A 87 33.06 8.12 -28.73
CA ARG A 87 34.49 8.38 -28.45
C ARG A 87 35.40 7.98 -29.62
N GLU A 88 34.96 7.02 -30.44
CA GLU A 88 35.74 6.51 -31.58
C GLU A 88 35.49 7.32 -32.87
N VAL A 89 34.36 8.04 -32.97
CA VAL A 89 34.06 8.84 -34.17
C VAL A 89 34.82 10.16 -34.13
N ALA A 90 35.78 10.32 -35.04
CA ALA A 90 36.52 11.56 -35.27
C ALA A 90 35.56 12.76 -35.49
N PHE A 91 35.94 13.91 -34.94
CA PHE A 91 35.14 15.14 -34.80
C PHE A 91 34.57 15.70 -36.14
N TRP A 92 35.06 15.20 -37.28
CA TRP A 92 34.76 15.67 -38.63
C TRP A 92 33.43 15.17 -39.23
N ARG A 93 32.67 14.28 -38.57
CA ARG A 93 31.32 13.87 -39.02
C ARG A 93 30.21 14.49 -38.17
N ILE A 94 29.99 15.79 -38.32
CA ILE A 94 28.98 16.58 -37.59
C ILE A 94 27.57 15.95 -37.68
N VAL A 95 27.17 15.47 -38.87
CA VAL A 95 25.86 14.80 -39.08
C VAL A 95 25.75 13.51 -38.27
N ARG A 96 26.84 12.75 -38.13
CA ARG A 96 26.88 11.51 -37.36
C ARG A 96 26.87 11.81 -35.85
N GLN A 97 27.54 12.88 -35.42
CA GLN A 97 27.50 13.37 -34.05
C GLN A 97 26.10 13.85 -33.64
N LEU A 98 25.38 14.56 -34.52
CA LEU A 98 23.99 14.97 -34.24
C LEU A 98 23.07 13.77 -34.08
N ARG A 99 23.18 12.74 -34.93
CA ARG A 99 22.44 11.49 -34.77
C ARG A 99 22.78 10.78 -33.46
N LEU A 100 24.05 10.72 -33.09
CA LEU A 100 24.50 10.12 -31.82
C LEU A 100 24.00 10.92 -30.60
N ALA A 101 24.03 12.25 -30.65
CA ALA A 101 23.51 13.12 -29.61
C ALA A 101 21.98 13.00 -29.45
N ALA A 102 21.24 12.90 -30.57
CA ALA A 102 19.81 12.65 -30.56
C ALA A 102 19.49 11.27 -29.97
N ALA A 103 20.26 10.23 -30.34
CA ALA A 103 20.11 8.89 -29.78
C ALA A 103 20.39 8.88 -28.26
N ARG A 104 21.46 9.56 -27.80
CA ARG A 104 21.75 9.75 -26.37
C ARG A 104 20.59 10.40 -25.63
N ARG A 105 20.06 11.51 -26.16
CA ARG A 105 18.91 12.21 -25.56
C ARG A 105 17.67 11.32 -25.53
N TYR A 106 17.42 10.55 -26.58
CA TYR A 106 16.29 9.61 -26.63
C TYR A 106 16.40 8.52 -25.56
N PHE A 107 17.55 7.86 -25.42
CA PHE A 107 17.74 6.82 -24.41
C PHE A 107 17.74 7.38 -22.99
N ALA A 108 18.37 8.54 -22.76
CA ALA A 108 18.32 9.24 -21.48
C ALA A 108 16.87 9.62 -21.11
N TRP A 109 16.10 10.17 -22.06
CA TRP A 109 14.69 10.48 -21.87
C TRP A 109 13.86 9.24 -21.57
N ARG A 110 14.11 8.13 -22.26
CA ARG A 110 13.43 6.85 -22.04
C ARG A 110 13.68 6.32 -20.62
N ILE A 111 14.94 6.35 -20.16
CA ILE A 111 15.32 5.95 -18.79
C ILE A 111 14.62 6.86 -17.77
N PHE A 112 14.66 8.17 -17.99
CA PHE A 112 13.99 9.15 -17.13
C PHE A 112 12.48 8.90 -17.03
N SER A 113 11.81 8.69 -18.17
CA SER A 113 10.36 8.39 -18.20
C SER A 113 10.02 7.09 -17.47
N LEU A 114 10.89 6.07 -17.55
CA LEU A 114 10.69 4.81 -16.85
C LEU A 114 10.81 5.00 -15.34
N ARG A 115 11.82 5.74 -14.89
CA ARG A 115 12.01 6.11 -13.48
C ARG A 115 10.84 6.93 -12.94
N LEU A 116 10.38 7.91 -13.70
CA LEU A 116 9.22 8.74 -13.34
C LEU A 116 7.96 7.87 -13.18
N ARG A 117 7.73 6.95 -14.12
CA ARG A 117 6.61 6.02 -14.06
C ARG A 117 6.69 5.11 -12.82
N LEU A 118 7.86 4.55 -12.52
CA LEU A 118 8.08 3.73 -11.33
C LEU A 118 7.80 4.51 -10.04
N ARG A 119 8.33 5.74 -9.94
CA ARG A 119 8.13 6.62 -8.78
C ARG A 119 6.68 7.04 -8.60
N SER A 120 5.99 7.36 -9.69
CA SER A 120 4.56 7.71 -9.65
C SER A 120 3.71 6.54 -9.15
N THR A 121 3.98 5.30 -9.60
CA THR A 121 3.19 4.15 -9.17
C THR A 121 3.41 3.80 -7.70
N ALA A 122 4.63 3.96 -7.18
CA ALA A 122 4.89 3.79 -5.75
C ALA A 122 4.20 4.88 -4.91
N ALA A 123 4.24 6.14 -5.36
CA ALA A 123 3.54 7.22 -4.68
C ALA A 123 2.00 7.03 -4.68
N ILE A 124 1.45 6.52 -5.78
CA ILE A 124 0.02 6.20 -5.89
C ILE A 124 -0.36 5.08 -4.92
N SER A 125 0.44 4.01 -4.81
CA SER A 125 0.14 2.94 -3.86
C SER A 125 0.17 3.44 -2.41
N ASP A 126 1.16 4.25 -2.05
CA ASP A 126 1.25 4.84 -0.70
C ASP A 126 0.03 5.73 -0.43
N ALA A 127 -0.34 6.61 -1.39
CA ALA A 127 -1.53 7.44 -1.28
C ALA A 127 -2.81 6.61 -1.10
N LEU A 128 -2.98 5.52 -1.85
CA LEU A 128 -4.14 4.63 -1.72
C LEU A 128 -4.22 3.99 -0.33
N VAL A 129 -3.09 3.60 0.26
CA VAL A 129 -3.05 3.07 1.64
C VAL A 129 -3.50 4.14 2.64
N TYR A 130 -3.01 5.37 2.51
CA TYR A 130 -3.45 6.47 3.36
C TYR A 130 -4.93 6.81 3.16
N PHE A 131 -5.43 6.80 1.92
CA PHE A 131 -6.86 6.98 1.64
C PHE A 131 -7.70 5.88 2.30
N LEU A 132 -7.28 4.62 2.16
CA LEU A 132 -7.94 3.50 2.85
C LEU A 132 -7.97 3.72 4.36
N PHE A 133 -6.84 4.07 4.95
CA PHE A 133 -6.76 4.37 6.38
C PHE A 133 -7.73 5.49 6.80
N LEU A 134 -7.75 6.61 6.05
CA LEU A 134 -8.69 7.71 6.30
C LEU A 134 -10.15 7.27 6.17
N THR A 135 -10.49 6.45 5.17
CA THR A 135 -11.86 5.94 5.02
C THR A 135 -12.25 5.03 6.17
N VAL A 136 -11.36 4.17 6.65
CA VAL A 136 -11.62 3.31 7.82
C VAL A 136 -11.81 4.15 9.08
N CYS A 137 -10.94 5.14 9.33
CA CYS A 137 -11.09 6.07 10.44
C CYS A 137 -12.42 6.84 10.36
N PHE A 138 -12.81 7.29 9.17
CA PHE A 138 -14.09 7.95 8.95
C PHE A 138 -15.28 7.03 9.24
N MET A 139 -15.24 5.77 8.77
CA MET A 139 -16.30 4.80 9.05
C MET A 139 -16.42 4.49 10.54
N LEU A 140 -15.29 4.35 11.25
CA LEU A 140 -15.26 4.18 12.71
C LEU A 140 -15.84 5.39 13.42
N TYR A 141 -15.50 6.60 12.97
CA TYR A 141 -16.07 7.83 13.51
C TYR A 141 -17.59 7.91 13.32
N GLN A 142 -18.09 7.53 12.14
CA GLN A 142 -19.52 7.49 11.87
C GLN A 142 -20.23 6.44 12.73
N MET A 143 -19.65 5.25 12.88
CA MET A 143 -20.17 4.22 13.80
C MET A 143 -20.20 4.74 15.23
N TYR A 144 -19.11 5.35 15.72
CA TYR A 144 -19.08 5.97 17.04
C TYR A 144 -20.17 7.03 17.19
N ARG A 145 -20.34 7.90 16.20
CA ARG A 145 -21.36 8.96 16.21
C ARG A 145 -22.77 8.38 16.26
N VAL A 146 -23.07 7.38 15.43
CA VAL A 146 -24.38 6.70 15.40
C VAL A 146 -24.64 5.97 16.71
N CYS A 147 -23.66 5.24 17.24
CA CYS A 147 -23.76 4.57 18.53
C CYS A 147 -23.99 5.59 19.65
N ARG A 148 -23.28 6.72 19.66
CA ARG A 148 -23.46 7.79 20.66
C ARG A 148 -24.87 8.40 20.59
N ILE A 149 -25.38 8.66 19.40
CA ILE A 149 -26.76 9.13 19.20
C ILE A 149 -27.78 8.05 19.63
N GLY A 150 -27.49 6.78 19.35
CA GLY A 150 -28.32 5.65 19.76
C GLY A 150 -28.39 5.51 21.28
N VAL A 151 -27.26 5.65 21.97
CA VAL A 151 -27.18 5.62 23.44
C VAL A 151 -27.95 6.78 24.04
N THR A 152 -27.75 8.02 23.58
CA THR A 152 -28.49 9.17 24.11
C THR A 152 -29.99 9.02 23.88
N ARG A 153 -30.40 8.49 22.72
CA ARG A 153 -31.82 8.25 22.42
C ARG A 153 -32.41 7.10 23.24
N ALA A 154 -31.62 6.08 23.56
CA ALA A 154 -32.05 5.00 24.45
C ALA A 154 -32.21 5.52 25.88
N GLU A 155 -31.27 6.35 26.35
CA GLU A 155 -31.32 7.00 27.66
C GLU A 155 -32.57 7.88 27.81
N GLU A 156 -32.90 8.69 26.80
CA GLU A 156 -34.15 9.48 26.76
C GLU A 156 -35.40 8.58 26.84
N ARG A 157 -35.41 7.43 26.16
CA ARG A 157 -36.52 6.46 26.25
C ARG A 157 -36.63 5.82 27.62
N TYR A 158 -35.52 5.50 28.28
CA TYR A 158 -35.56 4.96 29.63
C TYR A 158 -36.06 6.01 30.63
N MET A 159 -35.64 7.27 30.50
CA MET A 159 -36.11 8.35 31.37
C MET A 159 -37.62 8.60 31.20
N THR A 160 -38.12 8.59 29.97
CA THR A 160 -39.56 8.76 29.71
C THR A 160 -40.40 7.59 30.21
N LEU A 161 -39.91 6.35 30.12
CA LEU A 161 -40.56 5.17 30.68
C LEU A 161 -40.47 5.09 32.22
N ALA A 162 -39.45 5.68 32.83
CA ALA A 162 -39.29 5.69 34.29
C ALA A 162 -40.30 6.61 35.00
N ILE A 163 -40.79 7.66 34.34
CA ILE A 163 -41.77 8.60 34.89
C ILE A 163 -43.08 7.91 35.30
N PRO A 164 -43.78 7.15 34.43
CA PRO A 164 -45.02 6.48 34.81
C PRO A 164 -44.80 5.40 35.88
N ILE A 165 -43.64 4.73 35.89
CA ILE A 165 -43.32 3.70 36.89
C ILE A 165 -43.25 4.35 38.28
N LYS A 166 -42.51 5.45 38.44
CA LYS A 166 -42.43 6.17 39.71
C LYS A 166 -43.79 6.67 40.18
N GLN A 167 -44.58 7.25 39.27
CA GLN A 167 -45.94 7.70 39.57
C GLN A 167 -46.86 6.56 40.03
N THR A 168 -46.74 5.37 39.41
CA THR A 168 -47.51 4.20 39.85
C THR A 168 -47.09 3.68 41.23
N PHE A 169 -45.80 3.73 41.56
CA PHE A 169 -45.32 3.35 42.89
C PHE A 169 -45.78 4.34 43.97
N GLU A 170 -45.64 5.65 43.72
CA GLU A 170 -46.13 6.70 44.62
C GLU A 170 -47.65 6.57 44.86
N ALA A 171 -48.44 6.34 43.81
CA ALA A 171 -49.89 6.14 43.94
C ALA A 171 -50.25 4.87 44.72
N LEU A 172 -49.44 3.80 44.62
CA LEU A 172 -49.64 2.56 45.38
C LEU A 172 -49.31 2.73 46.87
N GLU A 173 -48.23 3.46 47.18
CA GLU A 173 -47.85 3.79 48.56
C GLU A 173 -48.94 4.63 49.23
N ASP A 174 -49.42 5.69 48.57
CA ASP A 174 -50.52 6.52 49.06
C ASP A 174 -51.81 5.72 49.31
N ALA A 175 -52.14 4.80 48.40
CA ALA A 175 -53.31 3.93 48.56
C ALA A 175 -53.15 2.95 49.74
N GLN A 176 -51.93 2.48 49.99
CA GLN A 176 -51.64 1.58 51.09
C GLN A 176 -51.66 2.31 52.45
N GLU A 177 -51.18 3.56 52.50
CA GLU A 177 -51.28 4.40 53.70
C GLU A 177 -52.72 4.71 54.06
N ARG A 178 -53.56 5.09 53.08
CA ARG A 178 -55.00 5.32 53.29
C ARG A 178 -55.71 4.07 53.80
N ARG A 179 -55.34 2.88 53.31
CA ARG A 179 -55.89 1.62 53.84
C ARG A 179 -55.46 1.35 55.28
N LYS A 180 -54.22 1.69 55.65
CA LYS A 180 -53.73 1.54 57.02
C LYS A 180 -54.40 2.55 57.97
N SER A 181 -54.63 3.79 57.55
CA SER A 181 -55.32 4.79 58.36
C SER A 181 -56.78 4.41 58.60
N LEU A 182 -57.50 4.00 57.55
CA LEU A 182 -58.90 3.53 57.67
C LEU A 182 -59.03 2.31 58.58
N ARG A 183 -58.09 1.35 58.51
CA ARG A 183 -58.07 0.21 59.45
C ARG A 183 -57.89 0.66 60.90
N ARG A 184 -57.00 1.61 61.16
CA ARG A 184 -56.78 2.15 62.51
C ARG A 184 -57.98 2.93 63.03
N GLU A 185 -58.72 3.63 62.17
CA GLU A 185 -59.97 4.31 62.54
C GLU A 185 -61.05 3.29 62.90
N MET A 186 -61.26 2.27 62.06
CA MET A 186 -62.21 1.18 62.36
C MET A 186 -61.86 0.44 63.66
N GLU A 187 -60.58 0.17 63.92
CA GLU A 187 -60.14 -0.47 65.17
C GLU A 187 -60.48 0.41 66.39
N LYS A 188 -60.35 1.74 66.28
CA LYS A 188 -60.73 2.67 67.34
C LYS A 188 -62.25 2.71 67.55
N ASP A 189 -63.03 2.73 66.47
CA ASP A 189 -64.50 2.73 66.55
C ASP A 189 -65.03 1.45 67.20
N VAL A 190 -64.45 0.29 66.87
CA VAL A 190 -64.78 -1.00 67.51
C VAL A 190 -64.44 -1.00 69.00
N LEU A 191 -63.32 -0.39 69.39
CA LEU A 191 -62.93 -0.28 70.80
C LEU A 191 -63.82 0.70 71.59
N GLN A 192 -64.41 1.72 70.95
CA GLN A 192 -65.33 2.66 71.60
C GLN A 192 -66.76 2.11 71.75
N GLN A 193 -67.16 1.13 70.93
CA GLN A 193 -68.48 0.48 71.02
C GLN A 193 -68.56 -0.65 72.07
N ARG A 194 -67.45 -0.99 72.73
CA ARG A 194 -67.35 -2.07 73.70
C ARG A 194 -67.25 -1.55 75.13
#